data_AF-A0A2D5YIE5-F1
#
_entry.id   AF-A0A2D5YIE5-F1
#
_cell.length_a   1.000
_cell.length_b   1.000
_cell.length_c   1.000
_cell.angle_alpha   90.00
_cell.angle_beta   90.00
_cell.angle_gamma   90.00
#
_symmetry.space_group_name_H-M   'P 1'
#
loop_
_entity.id
_entity.type
_entity.pdbx_description
1 polymer ?
#
loop_
_entity_poly.entity_id
_entity_poly.type
_entity_poly.pdbx_seq_one_letter_code
_entity_poly.pdbx_strand_id
1 'polypeptide(L)' 'HATPVIGIGGISSGEDAAKYLLCGAQAMQVGTALSGNPERLGEIATELGHWMERKNYATLNAFRGNALEWLP' A
#
# COMPACT_ATOMS: atom_id res chain seq x y z
N HIS A 1 -9.41 20.04 7.27
CA HIS A 1 -8.46 19.40 6.34
C HIS A 1 -7.67 18.39 7.15
N ALA A 2 -7.64 17.11 6.79
CA ALA A 2 -6.83 16.13 7.51
C ALA A 2 -5.35 16.30 7.11
N THR A 3 -4.45 16.07 8.05
CA THR A 3 -3.00 16.06 7.80
C THR A 3 -2.63 14.75 7.09
N PRO A 4 -1.98 14.78 5.91
CA PRO A 4 -1.53 13.56 5.23
C PRO A 4 -0.59 12.73 6.11
N VAL A 5 -0.83 11.41 6.17
CA VAL A 5 0.01 10.47 6.92
C VAL A 5 0.86 9.66 5.95
N ILE A 6 2.14 9.49 6.29
CA ILE A 6 3.08 8.63 5.56
C ILE A 6 3.36 7.39 6.41
N GLY A 7 3.07 6.21 5.87
CA GLY A 7 3.35 4.93 6.54
C GLY A 7 4.81 4.50 6.37
N ILE A 8 5.39 3.90 7.40
CA ILE A 8 6.75 3.35 7.37
C ILE A 8 6.83 2.06 8.19
N GLY A 9 7.64 1.11 7.71
CA GLY A 9 8.01 -0.09 8.44
C GLY A 9 7.40 -1.36 7.87
N GLY A 10 8.24 -2.36 7.60
CA GLY A 10 7.80 -3.71 7.22
C GLY A 10 7.13 -3.84 5.84
N ILE A 11 7.17 -2.81 4.99
CA ILE A 11 6.59 -2.85 3.65
C ILE A 11 7.53 -3.63 2.74
N SER A 12 7.13 -4.85 2.39
CA SER A 12 7.93 -5.75 1.56
C SER A 12 7.18 -6.29 0.35
N SER A 13 5.86 -6.08 0.29
CA SER A 13 4.98 -6.53 -0.79
C SER A 13 3.90 -5.50 -1.13
N GLY A 14 3.23 -5.68 -2.28
CA GLY A 14 2.05 -4.89 -2.66
C GLY A 14 0.86 -5.06 -1.71
N GLU A 15 0.73 -6.21 -1.04
CA GLU A 15 -0.31 -6.41 -0.02
C GLU A 15 -0.04 -5.60 1.25
N ASP A 16 1.22 -5.53 1.69
CA ASP A 16 1.60 -4.64 2.80
C ASP A 16 1.28 -3.18 2.46
N ALA A 17 1.60 -2.77 1.23
CA ALA A 17 1.28 -1.44 0.74
C ALA A 17 -0.23 -1.16 0.76
N ALA A 18 -1.04 -2.14 0.34
CA ALA A 18 -2.50 -2.05 0.39
C ALA A 18 -3.02 -1.90 1.84
N LYS A 19 -2.44 -2.60 2.82
CA LYS A 19 -2.81 -2.48 4.24
C LYS A 19 -2.59 -1.07 4.78
N TYR A 20 -1.45 -0.44 4.46
CA TYR A 20 -1.20 0.95 4.87
C TYR A 20 -2.20 1.93 4.25
N LEU A 21 -2.53 1.75 2.96
CA LEU A 21 -3.56 2.55 2.29
C LEU A 21 -4.94 2.33 2.92
N LEU A 22 -5.34 1.08 3.19
CA LEU A 22 -6.58 0.76 3.91
C LEU A 22 -6.64 1.47 5.27
N CYS A 23 -5.52 1.54 5.99
CA CYS A 23 -5.39 2.28 7.25
C CYS A 23 -5.40 3.82 7.11
N GLY A 24 -5.49 4.35 5.88
CA GLY A 24 -5.61 5.78 5.61
C GLY A 24 -4.30 6.49 5.23
N ALA A 25 -3.19 5.77 5.05
CA ALA A 25 -1.95 6.37 4.60
C ALA A 25 -2.08 7.00 3.20
N GLN A 26 -1.43 8.15 3.00
CA GLN A 26 -1.41 8.84 1.70
C GLN A 26 -0.20 8.41 0.86
N ALA A 27 0.90 8.09 1.53
CA ALA A 27 2.15 7.61 0.94
C ALA A 27 2.84 6.65 1.90
N MET A 28 3.90 5.99 1.43
CA MET A 28 4.64 4.99 2.18
C MET A 28 6.14 5.09 1.90
N GLN A 29 6.96 4.77 2.89
CA GLN A 29 8.41 4.65 2.74
C GLN A 29 8.84 3.17 2.75
N VAL A 30 9.63 2.79 1.76
CA VAL A 30 10.24 1.46 1.64
C VAL A 30 11.75 1.61 1.79
N GLY A 31 12.36 0.86 2.72
CA GLY A 31 13.79 0.94 3.03
C GLY A 31 14.46 -0.43 2.95
N THR A 32 14.30 -1.25 4.00
CA THR A 32 14.95 -2.56 4.13
C THR A 32 14.71 -3.47 2.92
N ALA A 33 13.51 -3.45 2.33
CA ALA A 33 13.18 -4.27 1.16
C ALA A 33 13.94 -3.88 -0.11
N LEU A 34 14.51 -2.66 -0.17
CA LEU A 34 15.30 -2.20 -1.32
C LEU A 34 16.79 -2.58 -1.21
N SER A 35 17.22 -3.11 -0.06
CA SER A 35 18.62 -3.44 0.18
C SER A 35 19.09 -4.53 -0.78
N GLY A 36 20.03 -4.19 -1.68
CA GLY A 36 20.53 -5.10 -2.70
C GLY A 36 19.58 -5.36 -3.87
N ASN A 37 18.37 -4.77 -3.87
CA ASN A 37 17.43 -4.82 -4.99
C ASN A 37 16.63 -3.52 -5.08
N PRO A 38 17.11 -2.50 -5.83
CA PRO A 38 16.35 -1.26 -6.02
C PRO A 38 15.09 -1.44 -6.87
N GLU A 39 15.02 -2.47 -7.73
CA GLU A 39 13.83 -2.77 -8.56
C GLU A 39 12.64 -3.24 -7.72
N ARG A 40 12.89 -3.70 -6.49
CA ARG A 40 11.84 -4.15 -5.56
C ARG A 40 10.75 -3.10 -5.35
N LEU A 41 11.07 -1.81 -5.44
CA LEU A 41 10.06 -0.75 -5.34
C LEU A 41 9.03 -0.84 -6.48
N GLY A 42 9.49 -1.09 -7.71
CA GLY A 42 8.62 -1.26 -8.87
C GLY A 42 7.79 -2.55 -8.78
N GLU A 43 8.42 -3.64 -8.33
CA GLU A 43 7.71 -4.91 -8.07
C GLU A 43 6.57 -4.73 -7.07
N ILE A 44 6.80 -4.04 -5.94
CA ILE A 44 5.77 -3.72 -4.94
C ILE A 44 4.63 -2.91 -5.56
N ALA A 45 4.93 -1.94 -6.43
CA ALA A 45 3.92 -1.14 -7.11
C ALA A 45 3.07 -1.98 -8.07
N THR A 46 3.69 -2.89 -8.84
CA THR A 46 3.00 -3.84 -9.71
C THR A 46 2.15 -4.82 -8.90
N GLU A 47 2.67 -5.37 -7.81
CA GLU A 47 1.94 -6.25 -6.90
C GLU A 47 0.70 -5.56 -6.30
N LEU A 48 0.82 -4.27 -5.93
CA LEU A 48 -0.30 -3.45 -5.47
C LEU A 48 -1.35 -3.28 -6.58
N GLY A 49 -0.93 -3.01 -7.82
CA GLY A 49 -1.84 -2.94 -8.98
C GLY A 49 -2.62 -4.25 -9.17
N HIS A 50 -1.93 -5.39 -9.18
CA HIS A 50 -2.60 -6.70 -9.26
C HIS A 50 -3.52 -6.96 -8.06
N TRP A 51 -3.15 -6.53 -6.85
CA TRP A 51 -4.00 -6.64 -5.67
C TRP A 51 -5.30 -5.83 -5.83
N MET A 52 -5.20 -4.61 -6.37
CA MET A 52 -6.35 -3.76 -6.65
C MET A 52 -7.29 -4.40 -7.68
N GLU A 53 -6.75 -4.95 -8.77
CA GLU A 53 -7.52 -5.66 -9.79
C GLU A 53 -8.29 -6.84 -9.20
N ARG A 54 -7.61 -7.71 -8.42
CA ARG A 54 -8.27 -8.86 -7.75
C ARG A 54 -9.40 -8.45 -6.80
N LYS A 55 -9.34 -7.22 -6.28
CA LYS A 55 -10.33 -6.66 -5.34
C LYS A 55 -11.34 -5.72 -6.01
N ASN A 56 -11.27 -5.56 -7.35
CA ASN A 56 -12.12 -4.66 -8.14
C ASN A 56 -12.01 -3.17 -7.74
N TYR A 57 -10.82 -2.73 -7.32
CA TYR A 57 -10.57 -1.31 -7.06
C TYR A 57 -9.93 -0.62 -8.26
N ALA A 58 -10.62 0.37 -8.83
CA ALA A 58 -10.12 1.15 -9.96
C ALA A 58 -9.16 2.29 -9.54
N THR A 59 -9.23 2.74 -8.28
CA THR A 59 -8.40 3.86 -7.78
C THR A 59 -8.00 3.63 -6.32
N LEU A 60 -6.89 4.25 -5.89
CA LEU A 60 -6.48 4.22 -4.48
C LEU A 60 -7.53 4.85 -3.54
N ASN A 61 -8.26 5.85 -4.01
CA ASN A 61 -9.32 6.51 -3.23
C ASN A 61 -10.52 5.60 -2.99
N ALA A 62 -10.72 4.55 -3.80
CA ALA A 62 -11.84 3.64 -3.66
C ALA A 62 -11.76 2.79 -2.38
N PHE A 63 -10.58 2.65 -1.78
CA PHE A 63 -10.37 1.81 -0.60
C PHE A 63 -9.54 2.45 0.52
N ARG A 64 -8.84 3.56 0.26
CA ARG A 64 -8.06 4.23 1.30
C ARG A 64 -8.93 4.65 2.48
N GLY A 65 -8.53 4.27 3.70
CA GLY A 65 -9.25 4.58 4.93
C GLY A 65 -10.39 3.60 5.27
N ASN A 66 -10.64 2.58 4.45
CA ASN A 66 -11.72 1.61 4.64
C ASN A 66 -11.24 0.31 5.30
N ALA A 67 -10.18 0.34 6.11
CA ALA A 67 -9.66 -0.85 6.82
C ALA A 67 -10.72 -1.57 7.67
N LEU A 68 -11.74 -0.87 8.19
CA LEU A 68 -12.79 -1.49 9.00
C LEU A 68 -13.70 -2.43 8.20
N GLU A 69 -13.90 -2.18 6.90
CA GLU A 69 -14.65 -3.10 6.02
C GLU A 69 -13.90 -4.42 5.77
N TRP A 70 -12.62 -4.46 6.14
CA TRP A 70 -11.73 -5.61 5.99
C TRP A 70 -11.51 -6.39 7.29
N LEU A 71 -12.04 -5.90 8.42
CA LEU A 71 -12.05 -6.65 9.67
C LEU A 71 -13.29 -7.57 9.71
N PRO A 72 -13.15 -8.79 10.25
CA PRO A 72 -14.27 -9.70 10.45
C PRO A 72 -15.33 -9.15 11.40
#